data_AF-A0AAN8FWA4-F1
#
_entry.id   AF-A0AAN8FWA4-F1
#
_cell.length_a   1.000
_cell.length_b   1.000
_cell.length_c   1.000
_cell.angle_alpha   90.00
_cell.angle_beta   90.00
_cell.angle_gamma   90.00
#
_symmetry.space_group_name_H-M   'P 1'
#
loop_
_entity.id
_entity.type
_entity.pdbx_description
1 polymer ?
#
loop_
_entity_poly.entity_id
_entity_poly.type
_entity_poly.pdbx_seq_one_letter_code
_entity_poly.pdbx_strand_id
1 'polypeptide(L)'
;MAYWTWSRGVWVLMAIVPVIKTECDVQLSCDFEQGMCSWTQAESNTVDWKRKQGTTIPCAGPNQDHTNNNESGFYVYIEPSNIQNQISRIVSPVVKGRKLVHLWYHMQYVIDAFISVKILVNGVGKSPLFYEYGNQGDQWKHSTVVIEEDWEYKIEIFGSTGTSSCGAVAIDDVIVEDFIVTKHYSELFRNMKPSREPFRTFPGHHGISCATRCTEFHPCTYFTTHVTGHCSLYHGEDVTNVLPGDGTTIWRRDIVC
;
A
#
# COMPACT_ATOMS: atom_id res chain seq x y z
N MET A 1 15.15 3.09 10.17
CA MET A 1 16.08 2.44 11.14
C MET A 1 17.25 1.85 10.36
N ALA A 2 18.45 1.82 10.92
CA ALA A 2 19.63 1.22 10.28
C ALA A 2 19.93 -0.14 10.92
N TYR A 3 20.02 -1.19 10.10
CA TYR A 3 20.37 -2.53 10.56
C TYR A 3 21.86 -2.78 10.34
N TRP A 4 22.56 -3.03 11.45
CA TRP A 4 23.98 -3.31 11.47
C TRP A 4 24.20 -4.78 11.79
N THR A 5 25.13 -5.42 11.08
CA THR A 5 25.60 -6.76 11.44
C THR A 5 27.09 -6.72 11.70
N TRP A 6 27.56 -7.49 12.67
CA TRP A 6 28.98 -7.60 12.96
C TRP A 6 29.56 -8.74 12.14
N SER A 7 30.46 -8.41 11.20
CA SER A 7 31.15 -9.40 10.39
C SER A 7 32.64 -9.09 10.35
N ARG A 8 33.46 -10.07 10.74
CA ARG A 8 34.94 -10.00 10.71
C ARG A 8 35.53 -8.73 11.34
N GLY A 9 34.96 -8.30 12.47
CA GLY A 9 35.49 -7.16 13.25
C GLY A 9 35.05 -5.78 12.77
N VAL A 10 34.10 -5.69 11.83
CA VAL A 10 33.54 -4.42 11.35
C VAL A 10 32.01 -4.50 11.33
N TRP A 11 31.35 -3.39 11.67
CA TRP A 11 29.91 -3.23 11.48
C TRP A 11 29.61 -3.00 9.99
N VAL A 12 28.83 -3.88 9.38
CA VAL A 12 28.37 -3.77 7.99
C VAL A 12 26.92 -3.30 7.99
N LEU A 13 26.65 -2.18 7.31
CA LEU A 13 25.30 -1.66 7.09
C LEU A 13 24.61 -2.51 6.00
N MET A 14 23.55 -3.23 6.36
CA MET A 14 22.88 -4.15 5.42
C MET A 14 21.79 -3.46 4.60
N ALA A 15 21.08 -2.48 5.17
CA ALA A 15 20.06 -1.70 4.47
C ALA A 15 19.73 -0.40 5.24
N ILE A 16 19.40 0.65 4.49
CA ILE A 16 18.75 1.85 5.02
C ILE A 16 17.27 1.71 4.68
N VAL A 17 16.43 1.44 5.68
CA VAL A 17 14.97 1.51 5.51
C VAL A 17 14.57 2.97 5.70
N PRO A 18 14.07 3.66 4.65
CA PRO A 18 13.56 5.02 4.82
C PRO A 18 12.48 5.00 5.90
N VAL A 19 12.57 5.93 6.85
CA VAL A 19 11.50 6.09 7.82
C VAL A 19 10.38 6.84 7.12
N ILE A 20 9.29 6.13 6.85
CA ILE A 20 8.07 6.72 6.33
C ILE A 20 7.38 7.37 7.52
N LYS A 21 7.37 8.70 7.56
CA LYS A 21 6.52 9.43 8.50
C LYS A 21 5.18 9.62 7.83
N THR A 22 4.11 9.16 8.47
CA THR A 22 2.75 9.38 8.02
C THR A 22 1.99 10.33 8.94
N GLU A 23 1.16 11.18 8.36
CA GLU A 23 0.23 12.06 9.07
C GLU A 23 -1.15 11.92 8.42
N CYS A 24 -2.18 11.73 9.24
CA CYS A 24 -3.54 11.54 8.73
C CYS A 24 -4.13 12.86 8.21
N ASP A 25 -4.69 12.79 7.01
CA ASP A 25 -5.46 13.86 6.41
C ASP A 25 -6.95 13.68 6.75
N VAL A 26 -7.34 14.13 7.95
CA VAL A 26 -8.70 13.96 8.51
C VAL A 26 -9.79 14.53 7.59
N GLN A 27 -9.46 15.53 6.76
CA GLN A 27 -10.43 16.10 5.83
C GLN A 27 -10.74 15.16 4.65
N LEU A 28 -9.77 14.33 4.27
CA LEU A 28 -9.89 13.34 3.19
C LEU A 28 -10.35 11.98 3.70
N SER A 29 -10.07 11.65 4.96
CA SER A 29 -10.55 10.42 5.58
C SER A 29 -12.07 10.44 5.76
N CYS A 30 -12.72 9.29 5.57
CA CYS A 30 -14.16 9.16 5.64
C CYS A 30 -14.57 7.74 6.07
N ASP A 31 -15.26 7.68 7.21
CA ASP A 31 -15.94 6.50 7.77
C ASP A 31 -17.41 6.39 7.33
N PHE A 32 -17.87 7.34 6.50
CA PHE A 32 -19.24 7.49 6.03
C PHE A 32 -20.33 7.64 7.11
N GLU A 33 -19.98 7.82 8.38
CA GLU A 33 -20.95 7.92 9.48
C GLU A 33 -21.78 9.22 9.38
N GLN A 34 -21.19 10.28 8.83
CA GLN A 34 -21.84 11.60 8.65
C GLN A 34 -21.99 11.99 7.17
N GLY A 35 -22.26 11.00 6.30
CA GLY A 35 -22.52 11.23 4.87
C GLY A 35 -21.31 10.90 4.00
N MET A 36 -21.06 11.68 2.95
CA MET A 36 -19.91 11.47 2.05
C MET A 36 -18.65 12.22 2.50
N CYS A 37 -18.63 12.81 3.70
CA CYS A 37 -17.56 13.66 4.19
C CYS A 37 -17.22 14.77 3.17
N SER A 38 -15.96 14.89 2.75
CA SER A 38 -15.53 15.81 1.69
C SER A 38 -15.61 15.21 0.26
N TRP A 39 -16.00 13.95 0.11
CA TRP A 39 -16.07 13.27 -1.18
C TRP A 39 -17.36 13.62 -1.92
N THR A 40 -17.28 13.63 -3.25
CA THR A 40 -18.39 14.02 -4.12
C THR A 40 -18.66 12.97 -5.19
N GLN A 41 -19.93 12.71 -5.51
CA GLN A 41 -20.32 11.89 -6.66
C GLN A 41 -19.90 12.59 -7.95
N ALA A 42 -19.32 11.87 -8.90
CA ALA A 42 -19.01 12.44 -10.20
C ALA A 42 -20.27 12.62 -11.06
N GLU A 43 -20.35 13.71 -11.82
CA GLU A 43 -21.48 13.97 -12.76
C GLU A 43 -21.58 12.93 -13.88
N SER A 44 -20.48 12.22 -14.17
CA SER A 44 -20.40 11.17 -15.21
C SER A 44 -20.88 9.80 -14.74
N ASN A 45 -21.46 9.72 -13.54
CA ASN A 45 -22.01 8.49 -13.00
C ASN A 45 -23.25 8.03 -13.78
N THR A 46 -23.32 6.73 -14.05
CA THR A 46 -24.57 6.12 -14.54
C THR A 46 -25.44 5.63 -13.39
N VAL A 47 -24.82 5.37 -12.24
CA VAL A 47 -25.44 5.05 -10.94
C VAL A 47 -24.60 5.67 -9.83
N ASP A 48 -25.22 5.99 -8.70
CA ASP A 48 -24.55 6.61 -7.55
C ASP A 48 -24.17 5.59 -6.49
N TRP A 49 -23.05 5.85 -5.79
CA TRP A 49 -22.75 5.21 -4.51
C TRP A 49 -23.83 5.61 -3.51
N LYS A 50 -24.53 4.64 -2.95
CA LYS A 50 -25.57 4.88 -1.96
C LYS A 50 -25.02 4.63 -0.58
N ARG A 51 -25.35 5.49 0.37
CA ARG A 51 -25.05 5.28 1.78
C ARG A 51 -26.16 4.46 2.43
N LYS A 52 -25.81 3.47 3.23
CA LYS A 52 -26.77 2.72 4.04
C LYS A 52 -26.14 2.13 5.29
N GLN A 53 -26.98 1.67 6.18
CA GLN A 53 -26.58 0.89 7.34
C GLN A 53 -26.36 -0.58 6.97
N GLY A 54 -25.75 -1.33 7.89
CA GLY A 54 -25.73 -2.78 7.87
C GLY A 54 -27.12 -3.37 7.61
N THR A 55 -27.15 -4.49 6.88
CA THR A 55 -28.42 -5.13 6.53
C THR A 55 -28.30 -6.64 6.53
N THR A 56 -29.23 -7.31 7.23
CA THR A 56 -29.35 -8.77 7.18
C THR A 56 -30.11 -9.27 5.95
N ILE A 57 -30.56 -8.36 5.07
CA ILE A 57 -31.21 -8.73 3.80
C ILE A 57 -30.16 -9.44 2.93
N PRO A 58 -30.39 -10.72 2.58
CA PRO A 58 -29.47 -11.45 1.71
C PRO A 58 -29.24 -10.68 0.42
N CYS A 59 -28.03 -10.78 -0.14
CA CYS A 59 -27.67 -10.17 -1.41
C CYS A 59 -27.59 -8.63 -1.45
N ALA A 60 -28.03 -7.93 -0.41
CA ALA A 60 -28.06 -6.47 -0.43
C ALA A 60 -26.68 -5.85 -0.15
N GLY A 61 -25.76 -6.56 0.49
CA GLY A 61 -24.43 -6.06 0.86
C GLY A 61 -24.03 -6.57 2.25
N PRO A 62 -22.97 -6.00 2.85
CA PRO A 62 -22.51 -6.36 4.19
C PRO A 62 -23.59 -6.24 5.27
N ASN A 63 -23.60 -7.21 6.19
CA ASN A 63 -24.48 -7.18 7.36
C ASN A 63 -24.11 -6.06 8.34
N GLN A 64 -22.84 -5.67 8.39
CA GLN A 64 -22.29 -4.73 9.36
C GLN A 64 -21.38 -3.72 8.66
N ASP A 65 -21.35 -2.49 9.17
CA ASP A 65 -20.28 -1.53 8.86
C ASP A 65 -18.92 -2.09 9.28
N HIS A 66 -17.84 -1.54 8.72
CA HIS A 66 -16.50 -1.92 9.12
C HIS A 66 -16.04 -1.14 10.38
N THR A 67 -16.30 0.17 10.43
CA THR A 67 -15.81 1.12 11.44
C THR A 67 -16.04 0.67 12.88
N ASN A 68 -17.28 0.28 13.17
CA ASN A 68 -17.76 -0.10 14.49
C ASN A 68 -18.13 -1.59 14.56
N ASN A 69 -18.01 -2.32 13.45
CA ASN A 69 -18.36 -3.72 13.30
C ASN A 69 -19.76 -4.01 13.85
N ASN A 70 -20.74 -3.18 13.45
CA ASN A 70 -22.13 -3.34 13.86
C ASN A 70 -23.12 -3.00 12.72
N GLU A 71 -24.40 -3.31 12.94
CA GLU A 71 -25.44 -3.11 11.91
C GLU A 71 -25.93 -1.66 11.81
N SER A 72 -25.57 -0.81 12.77
CA SER A 72 -26.09 0.56 12.93
C SER A 72 -25.19 1.65 12.34
N GLY A 73 -23.89 1.41 12.14
CA GLY A 73 -23.05 2.33 11.40
C GLY A 73 -23.26 2.19 9.90
N PHE A 74 -22.54 3.03 9.16
CA PHE A 74 -22.83 3.30 7.76
C PHE A 74 -21.65 3.03 6.87
N TYR A 75 -21.94 2.47 5.69
CA TYR A 75 -20.99 2.34 4.60
C TYR A 75 -21.64 2.81 3.29
N VAL A 76 -20.86 2.87 2.22
CA VAL A 76 -21.37 3.18 0.88
C VAL A 76 -21.23 1.99 -0.06
N TYR A 77 -22.22 1.81 -0.93
CA TYR A 77 -22.29 0.67 -1.84
C TYR A 77 -22.89 1.05 -3.19
N ILE A 78 -22.58 0.25 -4.20
CA ILE A 78 -23.30 0.26 -5.48
C ILE A 78 -24.44 -0.75 -5.36
N GLU A 79 -25.66 -0.28 -5.62
CA GLU A 79 -26.84 -1.13 -5.53
C GLU A 79 -26.77 -2.27 -6.58
N PRO A 80 -27.08 -3.52 -6.19
CA PRO A 80 -27.12 -4.64 -7.14
C PRO A 80 -28.08 -4.35 -8.30
N SER A 81 -27.64 -4.68 -9.52
CA SER A 81 -28.39 -4.39 -10.75
C SER A 81 -28.13 -5.48 -11.77
N ASN A 82 -29.15 -5.77 -12.60
CA ASN A 82 -29.02 -6.68 -13.75
C ASN A 82 -28.40 -6.00 -14.97
N ILE A 83 -28.16 -4.69 -14.90
CA ILE A 83 -27.53 -3.92 -15.96
C ILE A 83 -26.04 -3.89 -15.67
N GLN A 84 -25.26 -4.53 -16.53
CA GLN A 84 -23.82 -4.61 -16.41
C GLN A 84 -23.14 -3.27 -16.72
N ASN A 85 -21.97 -3.03 -16.11
CA ASN A 85 -21.07 -1.92 -16.43
C ASN A 85 -21.66 -0.52 -16.18
N GLN A 86 -22.65 -0.39 -15.29
CA GLN A 86 -23.02 0.91 -14.77
C GLN A 86 -21.91 1.34 -13.81
N ILE A 87 -21.29 2.48 -14.05
CA ILE A 87 -20.16 2.97 -13.27
C ILE A 87 -20.63 4.01 -12.26
N SER A 88 -20.13 3.87 -11.04
CA SER A 88 -20.22 4.87 -10.00
C SER A 88 -18.85 5.34 -9.55
N ARG A 89 -18.70 6.63 -9.31
CA ARG A 89 -17.43 7.29 -8.95
C ARG A 89 -17.69 8.28 -7.83
N ILE A 90 -16.87 8.20 -6.79
CA ILE A 90 -16.67 9.30 -5.84
C ILE A 90 -15.27 9.89 -6.03
N VAL A 91 -15.18 11.20 -5.88
CA VAL A 91 -13.97 11.98 -6.12
C VAL A 91 -13.66 12.84 -4.90
N SER A 92 -12.40 12.83 -4.48
CA SER A 92 -11.93 13.66 -3.38
C SER A 92 -11.87 15.15 -3.76
N PRO A 93 -11.71 16.05 -2.78
CA PRO A 93 -11.14 17.38 -3.01
C PRO A 93 -9.78 17.31 -3.72
N VAL A 94 -9.27 18.46 -4.16
CA VAL A 94 -7.90 18.54 -4.71
C VAL A 94 -6.92 18.25 -3.58
N VAL A 95 -5.98 17.35 -3.85
CA VAL A 95 -4.91 16.96 -2.94
C VAL A 95 -3.57 17.20 -3.60
N LYS A 96 -2.50 17.25 -2.81
CA LYS A 96 -1.13 17.45 -3.29
C LYS A 96 -0.16 16.59 -2.49
N GLY A 97 0.91 16.18 -3.16
CA GLY A 97 1.99 15.42 -2.54
C GLY A 97 1.65 13.94 -2.46
N ARG A 98 2.56 13.19 -1.86
CA ARG A 98 2.49 11.73 -1.86
C ARG A 98 1.55 11.25 -0.77
N LYS A 99 0.63 10.36 -1.13
CA LYS A 99 -0.42 9.88 -0.24
C LYS A 99 -0.42 8.35 -0.13
N LEU A 100 -0.75 7.85 1.05
CA LEU A 100 -1.21 6.48 1.25
C LEU A 100 -2.72 6.52 1.39
N VAL A 101 -3.43 5.72 0.60
CA VAL A 101 -4.87 5.58 0.69
C VAL A 101 -5.18 4.17 1.17
N HIS A 102 -5.71 4.07 2.38
CA HIS A 102 -6.30 2.84 2.88
C HIS A 102 -7.78 2.83 2.54
N LEU A 103 -8.27 1.65 2.18
CA LEU A 103 -9.66 1.45 1.78
C LEU A 103 -10.11 0.08 2.24
N TRP A 104 -11.21 0.03 2.98
CA TRP A 104 -11.92 -1.21 3.25
C TRP A 104 -13.00 -1.42 2.19
N TYR A 105 -13.10 -2.65 1.68
CA TYR A 105 -14.06 -3.01 0.66
C TYR A 105 -14.66 -4.40 0.90
N HIS A 106 -15.88 -4.62 0.44
CA HIS A 106 -16.56 -5.93 0.50
C HIS A 106 -17.26 -6.21 -0.82
N MET A 107 -17.13 -7.44 -1.31
CA MET A 107 -17.66 -7.88 -2.59
C MET A 107 -18.08 -9.35 -2.50
N GLN A 108 -19.22 -9.61 -1.88
CA GLN A 108 -19.83 -10.95 -1.83
C GLN A 108 -20.92 -11.10 -2.90
N TYR A 109 -20.96 -12.26 -3.55
CA TYR A 109 -21.95 -12.67 -4.57
C TYR A 109 -21.97 -11.85 -5.87
N VAL A 110 -21.16 -10.80 -5.98
CA VAL A 110 -21.03 -10.02 -7.22
C VAL A 110 -20.44 -10.88 -8.35
N ILE A 111 -20.95 -10.67 -9.57
CA ILE A 111 -20.47 -11.30 -10.81
C ILE A 111 -20.20 -10.20 -11.83
N ASP A 112 -19.04 -10.20 -12.47
CA ASP A 112 -18.63 -9.18 -13.46
C ASP A 112 -18.61 -7.73 -12.97
N ALA A 113 -18.55 -7.51 -11.66
CA ALA A 113 -18.38 -6.20 -11.04
C ALA A 113 -16.92 -5.98 -10.64
N PHE A 114 -16.50 -4.72 -10.51
CA PHE A 114 -15.17 -4.37 -10.01
C PHE A 114 -15.20 -3.16 -9.07
N ILE A 115 -14.11 -2.99 -8.34
CA ILE A 115 -13.74 -1.78 -7.63
C ILE A 115 -12.32 -1.36 -8.02
N SER A 116 -12.06 -0.06 -8.05
CA SER A 116 -10.77 0.49 -8.45
C SER A 116 -10.51 1.86 -7.83
N VAL A 117 -9.23 2.18 -7.63
CA VAL A 117 -8.76 3.51 -7.25
C VAL A 117 -7.78 4.00 -8.30
N LYS A 118 -7.92 5.27 -8.70
CA LYS A 118 -6.96 5.97 -9.56
C LYS A 118 -6.89 7.44 -9.17
N ILE A 119 -6.01 8.17 -9.84
CA ILE A 119 -5.91 9.63 -9.72
C ILE A 119 -6.42 10.33 -10.98
N LEU A 120 -6.93 11.54 -10.80
CA LEU A 120 -7.27 12.49 -11.85
C LEU A 120 -6.30 13.67 -11.81
N VAL A 121 -5.58 13.91 -12.90
CA VAL A 121 -4.69 15.06 -13.05
C VAL A 121 -5.30 15.99 -14.10
N ASN A 122 -5.64 17.22 -13.71
CA ASN A 122 -6.36 18.18 -14.57
C ASN A 122 -7.64 17.58 -15.18
N GLY A 123 -8.37 16.77 -14.41
CA GLY A 123 -9.59 16.09 -14.86
C GLY A 123 -9.35 14.84 -15.74
N VAL A 124 -8.10 14.53 -16.09
CA VAL A 124 -7.77 13.35 -16.89
C VAL A 124 -7.36 12.19 -15.97
N GLY A 125 -8.08 11.07 -16.08
CA GLY A 125 -7.78 9.87 -15.32
C GLY A 125 -6.49 9.17 -15.77
N LYS A 126 -5.67 8.78 -14.81
CA LYS A 126 -4.50 7.90 -15.02
C LYS A 126 -4.90 6.42 -14.98
N SER A 127 -3.93 5.54 -15.22
CA SER A 127 -4.11 4.11 -15.02
C SER A 127 -4.55 3.80 -13.58
N PRO A 128 -5.39 2.76 -13.36
CA PRO A 128 -5.70 2.26 -12.04
C PRO A 128 -4.46 1.95 -11.21
N LEU A 129 -4.47 2.39 -9.95
CA LEU A 129 -3.45 2.07 -8.94
C LEU A 129 -3.90 0.89 -8.06
N PHE A 130 -5.20 0.63 -8.02
CA PHE A 130 -5.83 -0.52 -7.37
C PHE A 130 -6.98 -1.01 -8.24
N TYR A 131 -7.19 -2.33 -8.25
CA TYR A 131 -8.26 -2.96 -9.00
C TYR A 131 -8.57 -4.34 -8.40
N GLU A 132 -9.83 -4.60 -8.10
CA GLU A 132 -10.35 -5.91 -7.72
C GLU A 132 -11.62 -6.22 -8.50
N TYR A 133 -11.79 -7.48 -8.87
CA TYR A 133 -12.87 -7.92 -9.77
C TYR A 133 -13.55 -9.18 -9.24
N GLY A 134 -14.86 -9.25 -9.46
CA GLY A 134 -15.70 -10.39 -9.09
C GLY A 134 -15.82 -10.60 -7.58
N ASN A 135 -16.30 -11.77 -7.22
CA ASN A 135 -16.54 -12.13 -5.82
C ASN A 135 -15.22 -12.27 -5.04
N GLN A 136 -15.14 -11.53 -3.95
CA GLN A 136 -13.99 -11.48 -3.04
C GLN A 136 -14.24 -12.26 -1.74
N GLY A 137 -15.47 -12.69 -1.49
CA GLY A 137 -15.87 -13.42 -0.29
C GLY A 137 -16.61 -12.54 0.71
N ASP A 138 -17.08 -13.16 1.79
CA ASP A 138 -17.95 -12.53 2.78
C ASP A 138 -17.19 -11.90 3.95
N GLN A 139 -16.18 -11.09 3.65
CA GLN A 139 -15.41 -10.39 4.67
C GLN A 139 -15.00 -9.02 4.13
N TRP A 140 -14.96 -8.02 5.00
CA TRP A 140 -14.30 -6.76 4.69
C TRP A 140 -12.81 -7.03 4.43
N LYS A 141 -12.31 -6.50 3.31
CA LYS A 141 -10.93 -6.61 2.89
C LYS A 141 -10.28 -5.24 2.88
N HIS A 142 -9.02 -5.19 3.26
CA HIS A 142 -8.23 -3.97 3.30
C HIS A 142 -7.31 -3.88 2.08
N SER A 143 -7.25 -2.69 1.47
CA SER A 143 -6.24 -2.33 0.49
C SER A 143 -5.42 -1.12 0.95
N THR A 144 -4.19 -1.02 0.46
CA THR A 144 -3.33 0.16 0.62
C THR A 144 -2.81 0.57 -0.75
N VAL A 145 -3.12 1.79 -1.15
CA VAL A 145 -2.75 2.37 -2.44
C VAL A 145 -1.70 3.44 -2.21
N VAL A 146 -0.53 3.30 -2.85
CA VAL A 146 0.55 4.27 -2.78
C VAL A 146 0.42 5.23 -3.97
N ILE A 147 0.37 6.53 -3.68
CA ILE A 147 0.32 7.58 -4.70
C ILE A 147 1.61 8.40 -4.61
N GLU A 148 2.44 8.31 -5.65
CA GLU A 148 3.77 8.96 -5.72
C GLU A 148 3.76 10.21 -6.60
N GLU A 149 2.77 11.08 -6.41
CA GLU A 149 2.59 12.29 -7.22
C GLU A 149 3.07 13.52 -6.44
N ASP A 150 3.82 14.40 -7.10
CA ASP A 150 4.34 15.62 -6.47
C ASP A 150 3.52 16.89 -6.83
N TRP A 151 2.53 16.77 -7.72
CA TRP A 151 1.62 17.85 -8.16
C TRP A 151 0.20 17.70 -7.60
N GLU A 152 -0.69 18.61 -7.97
CA GLU A 152 -2.11 18.56 -7.58
C GLU A 152 -2.88 17.52 -8.39
N TYR A 153 -3.72 16.75 -7.71
CA TYR A 153 -4.58 15.74 -8.31
C TYR A 153 -5.84 15.54 -7.46
N LYS A 154 -6.77 14.71 -7.94
CA LYS A 154 -7.89 14.18 -7.13
C LYS A 154 -7.80 12.66 -7.09
N ILE A 155 -8.24 12.06 -6.00
CA ILE A 155 -8.39 10.61 -5.88
C ILE A 155 -9.80 10.26 -6.35
N GLU A 156 -9.92 9.29 -7.26
CA GLU A 156 -11.19 8.74 -7.71
C GLU A 156 -11.28 7.28 -7.27
N ILE A 157 -12.30 6.98 -6.47
CA ILE A 157 -12.70 5.61 -6.15
C ILE A 157 -13.93 5.30 -6.99
N PHE A 158 -13.86 4.22 -7.76
CA PHE A 158 -14.92 3.87 -8.69
C PHE A 158 -15.15 2.37 -8.76
N GLY A 159 -16.39 2.00 -9.02
CA GLY A 159 -16.80 0.62 -9.17
C GLY A 159 -17.90 0.47 -10.19
N SER A 160 -18.27 -0.77 -10.46
CA SER A 160 -19.30 -1.11 -11.43
C SER A 160 -20.37 -2.02 -10.87
N THR A 161 -21.56 -1.94 -11.46
CA THR A 161 -22.54 -3.02 -11.37
C THR A 161 -22.11 -4.21 -12.21
N GLY A 162 -22.46 -5.39 -11.70
CA GLY A 162 -22.22 -6.66 -12.35
C GLY A 162 -23.39 -7.15 -13.20
N THR A 163 -23.37 -8.44 -13.53
CA THR A 163 -24.48 -9.16 -14.18
C THR A 163 -25.47 -9.79 -13.20
N SER A 164 -25.17 -9.72 -11.90
CA SER A 164 -25.97 -10.31 -10.82
C SER A 164 -26.87 -9.28 -10.15
N SER A 165 -28.15 -9.61 -9.95
CA SER A 165 -29.04 -8.88 -9.02
C SER A 165 -28.68 -9.12 -7.54
N CYS A 166 -27.70 -9.97 -7.26
CA CYS A 166 -27.28 -10.34 -5.92
C CYS A 166 -25.81 -9.97 -5.69
N GLY A 167 -25.52 -9.34 -4.55
CA GLY A 167 -24.18 -8.91 -4.20
C GLY A 167 -23.93 -7.46 -4.59
N ALA A 168 -23.31 -6.72 -3.67
CA ALA A 168 -22.98 -5.32 -3.86
C ALA A 168 -21.46 -5.12 -3.77
N VAL A 169 -20.97 -4.13 -4.51
CA VAL A 169 -19.63 -3.57 -4.25
C VAL A 169 -19.79 -2.53 -3.16
N ALA A 170 -19.19 -2.76 -1.99
CA ALA A 170 -19.25 -1.85 -0.85
C ALA A 170 -17.85 -1.38 -0.48
N ILE A 171 -17.77 -0.15 0.04
CA ILE A 171 -16.57 0.43 0.64
C ILE A 171 -16.90 1.08 1.97
N ASP A 172 -15.90 1.10 2.83
CA ASP A 172 -15.93 1.77 4.11
C ASP A 172 -14.52 2.26 4.48
N ASP A 173 -14.40 3.10 5.49
CA ASP A 173 -13.13 3.53 6.09
C ASP A 173 -12.05 3.90 5.06
N VAL A 174 -12.31 4.97 4.31
CA VAL A 174 -11.30 5.59 3.44
C VAL A 174 -10.38 6.40 4.32
N ILE A 175 -9.10 6.02 4.42
CA ILE A 175 -8.13 6.74 5.26
C ILE A 175 -7.00 7.22 4.38
N VAL A 176 -6.74 8.53 4.40
CA VAL A 176 -5.68 9.13 3.60
C VAL A 176 -4.60 9.68 4.51
N GLU A 177 -3.37 9.26 4.28
CA GLU A 177 -2.19 9.76 4.99
C GLU A 177 -1.23 10.45 4.02
N ASP A 178 -0.62 11.55 4.46
CA ASP A 178 0.62 12.03 3.86
C ASP A 178 1.74 11.04 4.15
N PHE A 179 2.64 10.80 3.20
CA PHE A 179 3.87 10.07 3.51
C PHE A 179 5.12 10.76 2.98
N ILE A 180 6.11 10.88 3.86
CA ILE A 180 7.42 11.44 3.51
C ILE A 180 8.47 10.35 3.61
N VAL A 181 9.19 10.13 2.51
CA VAL A 181 10.41 9.35 2.50
C VAL A 181 11.51 10.21 3.12
N THR A 182 11.79 10.04 4.40
CA THR A 182 12.91 10.75 5.02
C THR A 182 14.23 10.19 4.46
N LYS A 183 14.87 10.93 3.56
CA LYS A 183 16.27 10.73 3.16
C LYS A 183 17.21 11.21 4.27
N HIS A 184 17.02 10.77 5.51
CA HIS A 184 18.10 10.90 6.49
C HIS A 184 19.16 9.90 6.07
N TYR A 185 20.33 10.37 5.61
CA TYR A 185 21.68 9.74 5.69
C TYR A 185 22.61 10.16 4.55
N SER A 186 22.15 10.70 3.41
CA SER A 186 23.07 11.15 2.34
C SER A 186 23.97 12.33 2.73
N GLU A 187 23.55 13.15 3.69
CA GLU A 187 24.38 14.26 4.21
C GLU A 187 25.40 13.80 5.26
N LEU A 188 25.15 12.69 5.96
CA LEU A 188 26.08 12.14 6.95
C LEU A 188 27.30 11.46 6.29
N PHE A 189 27.12 10.88 5.10
CA PHE A 189 28.22 10.26 4.34
C PHE A 189 29.02 11.25 3.48
N ARG A 190 28.49 12.45 3.19
CA ARG A 190 29.20 13.47 2.39
C ARG A 190 30.50 13.94 3.06
N ASN A 191 30.58 13.79 4.39
CA ASN A 191 31.73 14.21 5.21
C ASN A 191 32.51 13.05 5.84
N MET A 192 32.12 11.78 5.61
CA MET A 192 32.94 10.64 6.03
C MET A 192 34.16 10.54 5.11
N LYS A 193 35.30 11.03 5.58
CA LYS A 193 36.59 10.75 4.94
C LYS A 193 36.86 9.24 5.06
N PRO A 194 37.27 8.54 3.98
CA PRO A 194 37.73 7.16 4.11
C PRO A 194 38.84 7.10 5.15
N SER A 195 38.73 6.18 6.11
CA SER A 195 39.81 5.95 7.07
C SER A 195 41.06 5.53 6.29
N ARG A 196 42.15 6.26 6.47
CA ARG A 196 43.48 5.92 5.92
C ARG A 196 44.22 4.95 6.84
N GLU A 197 43.50 4.08 7.54
CA GLU A 197 44.11 3.00 8.32
C GLU A 197 44.53 1.91 7.32
N PRO A 198 45.82 1.53 7.23
CA PRO A 198 46.22 0.43 6.38
C PRO A 198 45.56 -0.86 6.84
N PHE A 199 44.95 -1.60 5.92
CA PHE A 199 44.37 -2.91 6.18
C PHE A 199 45.43 -3.80 6.86
N ARG A 200 45.20 -4.15 8.13
CA ARG A 200 46.01 -5.18 8.80
C ARG A 200 45.67 -6.52 8.16
N THR A 201 46.56 -7.03 7.32
CA THR A 201 46.52 -8.42 6.88
C THR A 201 46.85 -9.32 8.06
N PHE A 202 45.88 -10.12 8.51
CA PHE A 202 46.17 -11.25 9.39
C PHE A 202 46.89 -12.34 8.58
N PRO A 203 47.87 -13.06 9.16
CA PRO A 203 48.55 -14.15 8.46
C PRO A 203 47.55 -15.30 8.24
N GLY A 204 47.29 -15.66 6.97
CA GLY A 204 46.53 -16.87 6.62
C GLY A 204 45.40 -16.73 5.58
N HIS A 205 45.10 -15.54 5.05
CA HIS A 205 44.07 -15.38 4.01
C HIS A 205 44.60 -14.68 2.76
N HIS A 206 44.88 -15.49 1.73
CA HIS A 206 45.04 -15.03 0.36
C HIS A 206 43.65 -14.95 -0.29
N GLY A 207 43.13 -13.73 -0.48
CA GLY A 207 41.92 -13.49 -1.27
C GLY A 207 41.80 -12.02 -1.64
N ILE A 208 41.88 -11.71 -2.93
CA ILE A 208 41.65 -10.38 -3.50
C ILE A 208 40.14 -10.12 -3.48
N SER A 209 39.71 -8.94 -3.02
CA SER A 209 38.30 -8.51 -3.06
C SER A 209 38.02 -7.72 -4.36
N CYS A 210 36.92 -8.02 -5.03
CA CYS A 210 36.43 -7.26 -6.19
C CYS A 210 35.33 -6.28 -5.75
N ALA A 211 35.33 -5.07 -6.31
CA ALA A 211 34.46 -3.96 -5.91
C ALA A 211 32.97 -4.16 -6.25
N THR A 212 32.10 -3.62 -5.39
CA THR A 212 30.64 -3.59 -5.53
C THR A 212 30.18 -2.48 -6.49
N ARG A 213 29.17 -2.75 -7.33
CA ARG A 213 28.38 -1.71 -8.01
C ARG A 213 26.91 -1.93 -7.71
N CYS A 214 26.30 -1.05 -6.93
CA CYS A 214 24.85 -1.01 -6.74
C CYS A 214 24.27 0.14 -7.60
N THR A 215 23.09 -0.05 -8.19
CA THR A 215 22.31 1.00 -8.84
C THR A 215 21.00 1.19 -8.09
N GLU A 216 20.38 2.38 -8.24
CA GLU A 216 19.22 2.83 -7.45
C GLU A 216 17.97 1.93 -7.49
N PHE A 217 17.91 0.94 -8.38
CA PHE A 217 16.68 0.18 -8.66
C PHE A 217 16.73 -1.32 -8.32
N HIS A 218 17.84 -1.86 -7.78
CA HIS A 218 17.89 -3.26 -7.32
C HIS A 218 18.69 -3.45 -6.02
N PRO A 219 18.29 -4.38 -5.12
CA PRO A 219 19.04 -4.69 -3.91
C PRO A 219 20.40 -5.30 -4.26
N CYS A 220 21.44 -4.95 -3.50
CA CYS A 220 22.80 -5.39 -3.77
C CYS A 220 22.90 -6.93 -3.70
N THR A 221 23.39 -7.55 -4.78
CA THR A 221 23.71 -8.98 -4.83
C THR A 221 25.11 -9.23 -4.27
N TYR A 222 25.23 -10.15 -3.31
CA TYR A 222 26.50 -10.55 -2.74
C TYR A 222 27.13 -11.67 -3.58
N PHE A 223 28.44 -11.58 -3.84
CA PHE A 223 29.22 -12.66 -4.46
C PHE A 223 30.11 -13.32 -3.40
N THR A 224 30.07 -14.64 -3.29
CA THR A 224 31.09 -15.41 -2.53
C THR A 224 31.94 -16.20 -3.51
N THR A 225 33.24 -16.33 -3.26
CA THR A 225 34.15 -17.11 -4.11
C THR A 225 34.23 -18.56 -3.64
N HIS A 226 34.25 -19.49 -4.59
CA HIS A 226 34.97 -20.75 -4.41
C HIS A 226 36.40 -20.62 -4.97
N VAL A 227 37.26 -21.55 -4.56
CA VAL A 227 38.73 -21.52 -4.45
C VAL A 227 39.53 -21.21 -5.75
N THR A 228 38.90 -20.89 -6.88
CA THR A 228 39.58 -20.75 -8.18
C THR A 228 39.54 -19.34 -8.82
N GLY A 229 39.07 -18.31 -8.11
CA GLY A 229 39.32 -16.92 -8.50
C GLY A 229 38.49 -16.36 -9.68
N HIS A 230 37.37 -16.97 -10.03
CA HIS A 230 36.38 -16.41 -10.98
C HIS A 230 35.10 -15.94 -10.25
N CYS A 231 34.52 -14.82 -10.68
CA CYS A 231 33.24 -14.31 -10.18
C CYS A 231 32.07 -14.85 -11.03
N SER A 232 31.05 -15.45 -10.40
CA SER A 232 29.84 -15.97 -11.08
C SER A 232 28.56 -15.46 -10.40
N LEU A 233 27.52 -15.19 -11.19
CA LEU A 233 26.23 -14.59 -10.77
C LEU A 233 25.26 -15.65 -10.22
N TYR A 234 24.63 -15.38 -9.06
CA TYR A 234 23.53 -16.19 -8.53
C TYR A 234 22.28 -15.31 -8.30
N HIS A 235 21.14 -15.77 -8.79
CA HIS A 235 19.81 -15.25 -8.42
C HIS A 235 19.21 -16.23 -7.39
N GLY A 236 18.97 -15.76 -6.16
CA GLY A 236 18.36 -16.57 -5.11
C GLY A 236 16.87 -16.26 -4.97
N GLU A 237 16.04 -17.22 -5.34
CA GLU A 237 14.64 -17.37 -4.88
C GLU A 237 14.61 -18.10 -3.52
N ASP A 238 13.58 -17.79 -2.73
CA ASP A 238 13.08 -18.45 -1.52
C ASP A 238 14.01 -18.75 -0.34
N VAL A 239 13.77 -18.03 0.77
CA VAL A 239 14.04 -18.53 2.14
C VAL A 239 12.82 -18.27 3.01
N THR A 240 12.02 -19.31 3.22
CA THR A 240 11.08 -19.42 4.34
C THR A 240 11.80 -20.02 5.56
N ASN A 241 11.32 -19.60 6.74
CA ASN A 241 11.39 -20.25 8.06
C ASN A 241 12.43 -19.83 9.12
N VAL A 242 11.83 -19.16 10.12
CA VAL A 242 11.88 -19.38 11.58
C VAL A 242 13.05 -18.78 12.37
N LEU A 243 12.73 -17.73 13.13
CA LEU A 243 13.40 -17.36 14.37
C LEU A 243 12.50 -17.72 15.57
N PRO A 244 13.06 -18.23 16.68
CA PRO A 244 12.32 -18.47 17.92
C PRO A 244 12.06 -17.15 18.66
N GLY A 245 10.92 -17.09 19.34
CA GLY A 245 10.33 -15.86 19.86
C GLY A 245 11.18 -15.06 20.85
N ASP A 246 11.06 -13.74 20.73
CA ASP A 246 10.66 -12.91 21.85
C ASP A 246 9.74 -11.82 21.32
N GLY A 247 8.63 -11.59 22.04
CA GLY A 247 7.45 -10.90 21.54
C GLY A 247 7.68 -9.43 21.22
N THR A 248 7.70 -9.09 19.94
CA THR A 248 7.15 -7.82 19.45
C THR A 248 6.39 -8.11 18.17
N THR A 249 5.17 -8.57 18.35
CA THR A 249 4.11 -8.35 17.36
C THR A 249 4.19 -6.87 17.01
N ILE A 250 4.65 -6.54 15.80
CA ILE A 250 4.36 -5.23 15.24
C ILE A 250 2.85 -5.28 15.10
N TRP A 251 2.16 -4.77 16.11
CA TRP A 251 0.76 -4.44 15.99
C TRP A 251 0.66 -3.64 14.70
N ARG A 252 -0.02 -4.19 13.69
CA ARG A 252 -0.81 -3.34 12.81
C ARG A 252 -1.56 -2.45 13.79
N ARG A 253 -1.11 -1.22 13.95
CA ARG A 253 -2.05 -0.21 14.40
C ARG A 253 -3.06 -0.23 13.29
N ASP A 254 -4.26 -0.68 13.60
CA ASP A 254 -5.42 -0.18 12.91
C ASP A 254 -5.22 1.33 12.94
N ILE A 255 -4.88 1.88 11.78
CA ILE A 255 -4.64 3.31 11.61
C ILE A 255 -6.04 3.89 11.75
N VAL A 256 -6.43 4.20 12.97
CA VAL A 256 -7.66 4.93 13.26
C VAL A 256 -7.26 6.38 13.29
N CYS A 257 -7.69 7.11 12.27
CA CYS A 257 -8.00 8.52 12.44
C CYS A 257 -9.37 8.58 13.14
#